data_AF-A0A8J6KN84-F1
#
_entry.id   AF-A0A8J6KN84-F1
#
_cell.length_a   1.000
_cell.length_b   1.000
_cell.length_c   1.000
_cell.angle_alpha   90.00
_cell.angle_beta   90.00
_cell.angle_gamma   90.00
#
_symmetry.space_group_name_H-M   'P 1'
#
loop_
_entity.id
_entity.type
_entity.pdbx_description
1 polymer ?
#
loop_
_entity_poly.entity_id
_entity_poly.type
_entity_poly.pdbx_seq_one_letter_code
_entity_poly.pdbx_strand_id
1 'polypeptide(L)'
;MATCKVSGQESGLPSSTRAEAEDLELTELGPLLEVGRERKGQTSTCGNENQAAKVTQEEEEEEVRVLTLPLQAHHAMEKMEEFVYKVWEGRWRVIPYDVLPDWLKDNDYLLHGHRPPMPSFRACFRSIFRIHTETGNIWTHLLGFVLFLFLGVLTMLRPNMYFMAPLQEKVVFGMFFLGAVLCLSFSWLFHTVYCHSEKVSRTFSK
;
A
#
# COMPACT_ATOMS: atom_id res chain seq x y z
N MET A 1 -5.55 58.59 -27.26
CA MET A 1 -4.90 58.86 -28.57
C MET A 1 -3.45 58.41 -28.46
N ALA A 2 -2.87 57.57 -29.31
CA ALA A 2 -3.37 56.80 -30.43
C ALA A 2 -2.39 55.63 -30.62
N THR A 3 -2.93 54.53 -31.11
CA THR A 3 -2.29 53.29 -31.55
C THR A 3 -1.29 53.52 -32.69
N CYS A 4 -0.26 52.67 -32.79
CA CYS A 4 0.32 52.35 -34.09
C CYS A 4 0.68 50.86 -34.18
N LYS A 5 0.18 50.23 -35.24
CA LYS A 5 0.23 48.82 -35.63
C LYS A 5 0.50 48.80 -37.13
N VAL A 6 1.58 48.16 -37.59
CA VAL A 6 1.87 47.66 -38.97
C VAL A 6 3.03 46.66 -38.78
N SER A 7 3.03 45.34 -39.03
CA SER A 7 2.55 44.41 -40.09
C SER A 7 3.43 44.28 -41.35
N GLY A 8 3.93 43.05 -41.61
CA GLY A 8 4.57 42.56 -42.86
C GLY A 8 5.95 41.92 -42.61
N GLN A 9 6.16 40.59 -42.51
CA GLN A 9 6.11 39.51 -43.55
C GLN A 9 7.33 39.62 -44.51
N GLU A 10 8.19 38.65 -44.86
CA GLU A 10 8.30 37.17 -44.84
C GLU A 10 9.83 36.86 -45.02
N SER A 11 10.47 35.79 -44.53
CA SER A 11 10.64 34.49 -45.23
C SER A 11 11.85 33.74 -44.64
N GLY A 12 11.76 32.40 -44.51
CA GLY A 12 12.88 31.51 -44.12
C GLY A 12 12.48 30.29 -43.27
N LEU A 13 11.93 29.27 -43.94
CA LEU A 13 11.32 28.01 -43.45
C LEU A 13 12.39 26.86 -43.34
N PRO A 14 12.06 25.58 -43.03
CA PRO A 14 11.65 24.96 -41.76
C PRO A 14 12.56 23.78 -41.31
N SER A 15 12.33 23.25 -40.10
CA SER A 15 12.47 21.80 -39.84
C SER A 15 11.13 21.26 -39.34
N SER A 16 10.63 20.26 -40.07
CA SER A 16 9.24 19.86 -40.13
C SER A 16 8.98 18.57 -39.35
N THR A 17 7.80 18.53 -38.75
CA THR A 17 6.90 17.36 -38.61
C THR A 17 7.35 16.15 -37.80
N ARG A 18 6.86 16.12 -36.55
CA ARG A 18 6.55 14.91 -35.78
C ARG A 18 5.04 14.66 -35.88
N ALA A 19 4.62 13.89 -36.87
CA ALA A 19 3.42 13.04 -36.88
C ALA A 19 3.25 12.42 -38.28
N GLU A 20 2.83 11.16 -38.30
CA GLU A 20 2.36 10.35 -39.43
C GLU A 20 3.42 9.70 -40.34
N ALA A 21 3.69 8.41 -40.08
CA ALA A 21 3.52 7.34 -41.06
C ALA A 21 3.66 6.00 -40.32
N GLU A 22 2.51 5.35 -40.07
CA GLU A 22 2.47 3.90 -40.06
C GLU A 22 2.73 3.37 -41.49
N ASP A 23 3.00 2.08 -41.57
CA ASP A 23 3.13 1.24 -42.78
C ASP A 23 4.52 1.09 -43.42
N LEU A 24 4.81 -0.18 -43.75
CA LEU A 24 5.89 -0.77 -44.56
C LEU A 24 7.27 -1.06 -43.91
N GLU A 25 7.48 -2.36 -43.64
CA GLU A 25 8.47 -3.25 -44.29
C GLU A 25 8.84 -4.37 -43.30
N LEU A 26 7.94 -5.32 -43.06
CA LEU A 26 7.98 -6.65 -43.67
C LEU A 26 8.85 -6.71 -44.94
N THR A 27 10.08 -7.21 -44.83
CA THR A 27 10.79 -8.11 -45.78
C THR A 27 12.29 -8.07 -45.49
N GLU A 28 12.83 -9.07 -44.80
CA GLU A 28 14.22 -9.52 -44.97
C GLU A 28 14.27 -11.01 -44.54
N LEU A 29 14.01 -11.87 -45.53
CA LEU A 29 14.70 -13.14 -45.84
C LEU A 29 14.84 -14.24 -44.73
N GLY A 30 14.11 -15.34 -44.91
CA GLY A 30 14.48 -16.69 -44.38
C GLY A 30 15.57 -17.36 -45.24
N PRO A 31 15.63 -18.70 -45.41
CA PRO A 31 15.25 -19.86 -44.57
C PRO A 31 16.42 -20.89 -44.45
N LEU A 32 16.41 -21.82 -43.48
CA LEU A 32 17.25 -23.02 -43.60
C LEU A 32 16.67 -24.26 -42.89
N LEU A 33 16.23 -25.20 -43.75
CA LEU A 33 16.05 -26.65 -43.53
C LEU A 33 14.77 -27.15 -42.86
N GLU A 34 13.71 -27.20 -43.67
CA GLU A 34 13.00 -28.48 -43.84
C GLU A 34 13.85 -29.42 -44.71
N VAL A 35 14.22 -30.59 -44.18
CA VAL A 35 14.48 -31.79 -44.97
C VAL A 35 13.95 -33.00 -44.18
N GLY A 36 13.00 -33.74 -44.75
CA GLY A 36 12.92 -35.18 -44.48
C GLY A 36 11.58 -35.84 -44.19
N ARG A 37 10.56 -35.61 -45.02
CA ARG A 37 9.75 -36.65 -45.72
C ARG A 37 9.34 -37.96 -44.99
N GLU A 38 8.02 -38.16 -44.98
CA GLU A 38 7.19 -39.32 -44.60
C GLU A 38 7.69 -40.75 -44.93
N ARG A 39 7.30 -41.74 -44.09
CA ARG A 39 6.82 -43.08 -44.53
C ARG A 39 6.07 -43.89 -43.45
N LYS A 40 4.93 -44.46 -43.87
CA LYS A 40 4.06 -45.45 -43.20
C LYS A 40 4.78 -46.75 -42.79
N GLY A 41 4.33 -47.38 -41.70
CA GLY A 41 4.54 -48.80 -41.40
C GLY A 41 3.84 -49.27 -40.13
N GLN A 42 2.82 -50.12 -40.26
CA GLN A 42 2.25 -50.95 -39.18
C GLN A 42 3.32 -51.86 -38.56
N THR A 43 3.40 -51.95 -37.23
CA THR A 43 3.43 -53.22 -36.46
C THR A 43 3.56 -52.97 -34.95
N SER A 44 2.62 -53.55 -34.20
CA SER A 44 2.79 -54.27 -32.93
C SER A 44 3.47 -53.61 -31.71
N THR A 45 2.74 -53.72 -30.60
CA THR A 45 3.16 -53.95 -29.20
C THR A 45 3.29 -52.74 -28.25
N CYS A 46 2.37 -52.73 -27.28
CA CYS A 46 2.43 -52.30 -25.87
C CYS A 46 3.41 -51.17 -25.44
N GLY A 47 2.87 -50.10 -24.85
CA GLY A 47 3.65 -49.14 -24.06
C GLY A 47 2.80 -48.06 -23.39
N ASN A 48 2.76 -48.06 -22.06
CA ASN A 48 2.21 -47.00 -21.21
C ASN A 48 3.09 -45.74 -21.32
N GLU A 49 2.66 -44.69 -22.02
CA GLU A 49 3.45 -43.44 -22.10
C GLU A 49 2.68 -42.14 -21.84
N ASN A 50 1.38 -42.20 -21.51
CA ASN A 50 0.58 -40.98 -21.25
C ASN A 50 0.57 -40.51 -19.78
N GLN A 51 1.40 -41.06 -18.90
CA GLN A 51 1.43 -40.69 -17.47
C GLN A 51 2.75 -40.09 -16.99
N ALA A 52 3.78 -39.98 -17.85
CA ALA A 52 5.04 -39.33 -17.50
C ALA A 52 5.04 -37.83 -17.85
N ALA A 53 4.39 -37.42 -18.93
CA ALA A 53 4.41 -36.02 -19.39
C ALA A 53 3.55 -35.04 -18.56
N LYS A 54 2.62 -35.55 -17.73
CA LYS A 54 1.80 -34.70 -16.84
C LYS A 54 2.50 -34.41 -15.50
N VAL A 55 3.40 -35.29 -15.07
CA VAL A 55 4.11 -35.15 -13.79
C VAL A 55 5.23 -34.10 -13.90
N THR A 56 5.91 -34.04 -15.05
CA THR A 56 7.06 -33.11 -15.23
C THR A 56 6.65 -31.64 -15.37
N GLN A 57 5.43 -31.32 -15.82
CA GLN A 57 4.96 -29.94 -15.94
C GLN A 57 4.46 -29.34 -14.62
N GLU A 58 3.94 -30.17 -13.72
CA GLU A 58 3.45 -29.72 -12.41
C GLU A 58 4.62 -29.43 -11.44
N GLU A 59 5.73 -30.16 -11.55
CA GLU A 59 6.93 -29.97 -10.72
C GLU A 59 7.72 -28.70 -11.07
N GLU A 60 7.86 -28.33 -12.36
CA GLU A 60 8.51 -27.07 -12.76
C GLU A 60 7.68 -25.85 -12.35
N GLU A 61 6.34 -25.92 -12.39
CA GLU A 61 5.48 -24.84 -11.90
C GLU A 61 5.56 -24.64 -10.39
N GLU A 62 5.74 -25.73 -9.62
CA GLU A 62 5.89 -25.66 -8.17
C GLU A 62 7.28 -25.14 -7.77
N GLU A 63 8.36 -25.58 -8.44
CA GLU A 63 9.72 -25.11 -8.21
C GLU A 63 9.88 -23.61 -8.55
N VAL A 64 9.27 -23.16 -9.66
CA VAL A 64 9.23 -21.73 -10.03
C VAL A 64 8.39 -20.91 -9.03
N ARG A 65 7.32 -21.45 -8.46
CA ARG A 65 6.55 -20.78 -7.39
C ARG A 65 7.32 -20.70 -6.06
N VAL A 66 8.11 -21.72 -5.74
CA VAL A 66 8.94 -21.75 -4.53
C VAL A 66 10.14 -20.81 -4.67
N LEU A 67 10.73 -20.66 -5.86
CA LEU A 67 11.83 -19.72 -6.12
C LEU A 67 11.35 -18.25 -6.23
N THR A 68 10.12 -18.03 -6.69
CA THR A 68 9.53 -16.68 -6.79
C THR A 68 9.06 -16.11 -5.45
N LEU A 69 8.77 -16.95 -4.45
CA LEU A 69 8.44 -16.50 -3.09
C LEU A 69 9.56 -15.69 -2.40
N PRO A 70 10.82 -16.16 -2.37
CA PRO A 70 11.96 -15.37 -1.90
C PRO A 70 12.16 -14.10 -2.72
N LEU A 71 12.06 -14.18 -4.05
CA LEU A 71 12.29 -13.03 -4.93
C LEU A 71 11.21 -11.95 -4.75
N GLN A 72 9.95 -12.35 -4.61
CA GLN A 72 8.82 -11.46 -4.35
C GLN A 72 8.91 -10.83 -2.96
N ALA A 73 9.37 -11.59 -1.96
CA ALA A 73 9.61 -11.06 -0.61
C ALA A 73 10.74 -10.02 -0.61
N HIS A 74 11.85 -10.27 -1.30
CA HIS A 74 12.95 -9.31 -1.44
C HIS A 74 12.50 -8.01 -2.13
N HIS A 75 11.75 -8.10 -3.23
CA HIS A 75 11.24 -6.90 -3.91
C HIS A 75 10.17 -6.14 -3.09
N ALA A 76 9.37 -6.87 -2.29
CA ALA A 76 8.44 -6.26 -1.34
C ALA A 76 9.18 -5.55 -0.19
N MET A 77 10.29 -6.11 0.28
CA MET A 77 11.14 -5.50 1.31
C MET A 77 11.82 -4.23 0.83
N GLU A 78 12.38 -4.19 -0.38
CA GLU A 78 12.96 -2.97 -0.95
C GLU A 78 11.92 -1.84 -1.07
N LYS A 79 10.70 -2.16 -1.53
CA LYS A 79 9.61 -1.17 -1.57
C LYS A 79 9.19 -0.69 -0.18
N MET A 80 9.22 -1.58 0.82
CA MET A 80 8.92 -1.20 2.19
C MET A 80 10.02 -0.29 2.75
N GLU A 81 11.29 -0.56 2.48
CA GLU A 81 12.40 0.30 2.88
C GLU A 81 12.28 1.68 2.23
N GLU A 82 12.07 1.75 0.91
CA GLU A 82 11.85 3.04 0.23
C GLU A 82 10.66 3.82 0.79
N PHE A 83 9.57 3.12 1.11
CA PHE A 83 8.41 3.72 1.75
C PHE A 83 8.76 4.25 3.13
N VAL A 84 9.48 3.47 3.95
CA VAL A 84 9.95 3.88 5.28
C VAL A 84 10.86 5.11 5.17
N TYR A 85 11.83 5.11 4.26
CA TYR A 85 12.73 6.25 4.04
C TYR A 85 11.95 7.50 3.62
N LYS A 86 11.04 7.39 2.63
CA LYS A 86 10.21 8.53 2.24
C LYS A 86 9.31 8.99 3.37
N VAL A 87 8.73 8.08 4.14
CA VAL A 87 7.89 8.43 5.29
C VAL A 87 8.71 9.13 6.37
N TRP A 88 9.97 8.72 6.57
CA TRP A 88 10.91 9.30 7.52
C TRP A 88 11.45 10.68 7.08
N GLU A 89 11.54 10.97 5.78
CA GLU A 89 11.94 12.27 5.19
C GLU A 89 10.98 13.45 5.47
N GLY A 90 10.07 13.31 6.44
CA GLY A 90 9.27 14.43 6.92
C GLY A 90 10.16 15.60 7.37
N ARG A 91 9.94 16.77 6.78
CA ARG A 91 10.65 18.06 6.97
C ARG A 91 10.69 18.62 8.41
N TRP A 92 10.32 17.85 9.42
CA TRP A 92 10.26 18.27 10.81
C TRP A 92 11.21 17.45 11.69
N ARG A 93 11.77 18.11 12.71
CA ARG A 93 12.60 17.51 13.75
C ARG A 93 11.85 17.54 15.06
N VAL A 94 12.12 16.56 15.93
CA VAL A 94 11.62 16.57 17.31
C VAL A 94 12.17 17.76 18.08
N ILE A 95 11.36 18.32 18.98
CA ILE A 95 11.70 19.49 19.79
C ILE A 95 11.75 19.13 21.29
N PRO A 96 12.56 19.85 22.09
CA PRO A 96 12.59 19.66 23.55
C PRO A 96 11.34 20.23 24.22
N TYR A 97 11.04 19.76 25.44
CA TYR A 97 9.85 20.16 26.21
C TYR A 97 9.76 21.68 26.44
N ASP A 98 10.87 22.36 26.71
CA ASP A 98 10.87 23.78 27.09
C ASP A 98 10.28 24.69 26.00
N VAL A 99 10.49 24.33 24.73
CA VAL A 99 10.03 25.11 23.57
C VAL A 99 8.63 24.69 23.08
N LEU A 100 7.99 23.70 23.72
CA LEU A 100 6.61 23.34 23.38
C LEU A 100 5.63 24.47 23.76
N PRO A 101 4.57 24.66 22.96
CA PRO A 101 3.48 25.52 23.38
C PRO A 101 2.68 24.86 24.51
N ASP A 102 2.08 25.67 25.39
CA ASP A 102 1.49 25.20 26.66
C ASP A 102 0.40 24.12 26.50
N TRP A 103 -0.38 24.17 25.42
CA TRP A 103 -1.42 23.17 25.14
C TRP A 103 -0.89 21.79 24.76
N LEU A 104 0.41 21.69 24.44
CA LEU A 104 1.11 20.45 24.09
C LEU A 104 2.00 19.94 25.24
N LYS A 105 2.18 20.74 26.29
CA LYS A 105 2.96 20.43 27.49
C LYS A 105 2.09 19.64 28.48
N ASP A 106 1.91 18.36 28.22
CA ASP A 106 1.13 17.47 29.08
C ASP A 106 1.94 16.93 30.27
N ASN A 107 3.20 16.55 30.04
CA ASN A 107 4.04 15.85 31.00
C ASN A 107 5.49 16.39 30.97
N ASP A 108 5.91 17.01 32.06
CA ASP A 108 7.24 17.62 32.26
C ASP A 108 8.38 16.61 32.46
N TYR A 109 8.06 15.35 32.78
CA TYR A 109 9.06 14.27 32.83
C TYR A 109 9.54 13.85 31.42
N LEU A 110 8.80 14.19 30.36
CA LEU A 110 9.18 13.92 28.97
C LEU A 110 10.00 15.07 28.41
N LEU A 111 11.32 15.04 28.62
CA LEU A 111 12.19 16.18 28.31
C LEU A 111 12.43 16.39 26.79
N HIS A 112 12.40 15.32 25.99
CA HIS A 112 12.78 15.34 24.57
C HIS A 112 11.89 14.43 23.72
N GLY A 113 11.92 14.61 22.39
CA GLY A 113 11.24 13.72 21.44
C GLY A 113 9.81 14.13 21.07
N HIS A 114 9.44 15.37 21.39
CA HIS A 114 8.11 15.90 21.11
C HIS A 114 7.94 16.32 19.66
N ARG A 115 6.72 16.20 19.14
CA ARG A 115 6.37 16.68 17.80
C ARG A 115 6.15 18.19 17.82
N PRO A 116 6.68 18.95 16.85
CA PRO A 116 6.33 20.35 16.71
C PRO A 116 4.86 20.51 16.30
N PRO A 117 4.25 21.68 16.53
CA PRO A 117 2.91 21.97 16.03
C PRO A 117 2.90 21.94 14.50
N MET A 118 2.11 21.04 13.92
CA MET A 118 2.03 20.80 12.49
C MET A 118 0.59 21.00 12.01
N PRO A 119 0.23 22.16 11.43
CA PRO A 119 -1.14 22.45 10.97
C PRO A 119 -1.46 21.72 9.65
N SER A 120 -1.16 20.43 9.57
CA SER A 120 -1.45 19.55 8.45
C SER A 120 -1.80 18.16 8.96
N PHE A 121 -3.04 17.73 8.74
CA PHE A 121 -3.46 16.36 9.05
C PHE A 121 -2.58 15.33 8.37
N ARG A 122 -2.19 15.55 7.11
CA ARG A 122 -1.29 14.64 6.38
C ARG A 122 0.06 14.48 7.07
N ALA A 123 0.61 15.55 7.64
CA ALA A 123 1.85 15.48 8.42
C ALA A 123 1.64 14.72 9.74
N CYS A 124 0.50 14.92 10.41
CA CYS A 124 0.11 14.19 11.62
C CYS A 124 -0.02 12.69 11.36
N PHE A 125 -0.76 12.26 10.33
CA PHE A 125 -0.88 10.84 9.96
C PHE A 125 0.45 10.23 9.51
N ARG A 126 1.28 10.99 8.79
CA ARG A 126 2.62 10.52 8.40
C ARG A 126 3.54 10.34 9.61
N SER A 127 3.28 11.05 10.71
CA SER A 127 4.06 10.91 11.95
C SER A 127 3.83 9.59 12.68
N ILE A 128 2.74 8.85 12.41
CA ILE A 128 2.46 7.53 13.01
C ILE A 128 3.65 6.57 12.81
N PHE A 129 4.32 6.67 11.67
CA PHE A 129 5.47 5.85 11.29
C PHE A 129 6.83 6.46 11.70
N ARG A 130 6.83 7.61 12.39
CA ARG A 130 8.05 8.21 12.95
C ARG A 130 8.09 7.99 14.46
N ILE A 131 9.30 7.96 15.01
CA ILE A 131 9.53 7.78 16.45
C ILE A 131 9.44 9.15 17.14
N HIS A 132 8.52 9.24 18.10
CA HIS A 132 8.30 10.38 19.00
C HIS A 132 7.57 9.89 20.26
N THR A 133 7.38 10.76 21.24
CA THR A 133 6.72 10.44 22.53
C THR A 133 5.34 9.78 22.36
N GLU A 134 4.54 10.29 21.42
CA GLU A 134 3.19 9.78 21.14
C GLU A 134 3.14 8.47 20.32
N THR A 135 4.27 7.95 19.82
CA THR A 135 4.26 6.76 18.93
C THR A 135 3.69 5.55 19.68
N GLY A 136 4.08 5.34 20.94
CA GLY A 136 3.54 4.26 21.77
C GLY A 136 2.02 4.38 22.00
N ASN A 137 1.54 5.59 22.30
CA ASN A 137 0.11 5.86 22.50
C ASN A 137 -0.71 5.54 21.24
N ILE A 138 -0.22 5.96 20.06
CA ILE A 138 -0.88 5.67 18.80
C ILE A 138 -0.89 4.17 18.51
N TRP A 139 0.27 3.51 18.56
CA TRP A 139 0.40 2.12 18.15
C TRP A 139 -0.34 1.15 19.08
N THR A 140 -0.33 1.38 20.39
CA THR A 140 -1.06 0.52 21.34
C THR A 140 -2.57 0.53 21.07
N HIS A 141 -3.16 1.70 20.86
CA HIS A 141 -4.58 1.82 20.51
C HIS A 141 -4.89 1.37 19.08
N LEU A 142 -4.00 1.62 18.11
CA LEU A 142 -4.17 1.18 16.72
C LEU A 142 -4.12 -0.35 16.59
N LEU A 143 -3.17 -1.01 17.25
CA LEU A 143 -3.10 -2.47 17.30
C LEU A 143 -4.31 -3.07 18.00
N GLY A 144 -4.75 -2.46 19.11
CA GLY A 144 -6.01 -2.83 19.76
C GLY A 144 -7.20 -2.71 18.81
N PHE A 145 -7.31 -1.60 18.07
CA PHE A 145 -8.39 -1.37 17.11
C PHE A 145 -8.44 -2.49 16.04
N VAL A 146 -7.30 -2.82 15.44
CA VAL A 146 -7.22 -3.89 14.42
C VAL A 146 -7.61 -5.24 15.02
N LEU A 147 -7.13 -5.55 16.23
CA LEU A 147 -7.44 -6.80 16.91
C LEU A 147 -8.94 -6.93 17.22
N PHE A 148 -9.56 -5.92 17.84
CA PHE A 148 -10.98 -5.95 18.17
C PHE A 148 -11.88 -5.90 16.92
N LEU A 149 -11.46 -5.21 15.86
CA LEU A 149 -12.17 -5.23 14.59
C LEU A 149 -12.14 -6.63 13.97
N PHE A 150 -10.97 -7.27 13.93
CA PHE A 150 -10.81 -8.63 13.42
C PHE A 150 -11.61 -9.65 14.23
N LEU A 151 -11.49 -9.64 15.57
CA LEU A 151 -12.28 -10.49 16.46
C LEU A 151 -13.78 -10.26 16.30
N GLY A 152 -14.22 -9.00 16.17
CA GLY A 152 -15.61 -8.65 15.95
C GLY A 152 -16.14 -9.24 14.65
N VAL A 153 -15.42 -9.08 13.54
CA VAL A 153 -15.78 -9.65 12.24
C VAL A 153 -15.82 -11.18 12.31
N LEU A 154 -14.80 -11.83 12.87
CA LEU A 154 -14.79 -13.29 13.04
C LEU A 154 -15.98 -13.79 13.87
N THR A 155 -16.34 -13.07 14.94
CA THR A 155 -17.50 -13.39 15.77
C THR A 155 -18.81 -13.29 15.00
N MET A 156 -18.96 -12.28 14.12
CA MET A 156 -20.15 -12.13 13.28
C MET A 156 -20.24 -13.21 12.20
N LEU A 157 -19.11 -13.61 11.64
CA LEU A 157 -18.99 -14.65 10.60
C LEU A 157 -19.17 -16.08 11.15
N ARG A 158 -19.09 -16.28 12.47
CA ARG A 158 -19.31 -17.61 13.08
C ARG A 158 -20.70 -18.15 12.71
N PRO A 159 -20.80 -19.43 12.30
CA PRO A 159 -22.08 -20.07 11.99
C PRO A 159 -23.06 -20.04 13.15
N ASN A 160 -24.35 -19.91 12.85
CA ASN A 160 -25.40 -19.78 13.86
C ASN A 160 -25.54 -21.04 14.75
N MET A 161 -25.08 -22.20 14.28
CA MET A 161 -25.16 -23.46 15.03
C MET A 161 -24.30 -23.49 16.31
N TYR A 162 -23.37 -22.54 16.45
CA TYR A 162 -22.55 -22.39 17.66
C TYR A 162 -23.21 -21.51 18.74
N PHE A 163 -24.38 -20.93 18.47
CA PHE A 163 -25.10 -20.03 19.36
C PHE A 163 -26.47 -20.61 19.70
N MET A 164 -26.94 -20.41 20.93
CA MET A 164 -28.27 -20.87 21.35
C MET A 164 -29.36 -19.91 20.84
N ALA A 165 -29.06 -18.61 20.86
CA ALA A 165 -29.91 -17.53 20.36
C ALA A 165 -29.09 -16.59 19.44
N PRO A 166 -28.80 -17.00 18.19
CA PRO A 166 -27.81 -16.35 17.33
C PRO A 166 -28.06 -14.86 17.07
N LEU A 167 -29.32 -14.42 16.98
CA LEU A 167 -29.62 -13.00 16.78
C LEU A 167 -29.31 -12.17 18.03
N GLN A 168 -29.80 -12.58 19.20
CA GLN A 168 -29.61 -11.84 20.44
C GLN A 168 -28.13 -11.82 20.85
N GLU A 169 -27.45 -12.97 20.77
CA GLU A 169 -26.03 -13.07 21.12
C GLU A 169 -25.17 -12.21 20.17
N LYS A 170 -25.40 -12.28 18.85
CA LYS A 170 -24.67 -11.44 17.89
C LYS A 170 -24.95 -9.95 18.08
N VAL A 171 -26.17 -9.55 18.44
CA VAL A 171 -26.47 -8.14 18.73
C VAL A 171 -25.70 -7.66 19.97
N VAL A 172 -25.67 -8.44 21.05
CA VAL A 172 -24.95 -8.08 22.28
C VAL A 172 -23.44 -7.99 22.03
N PHE A 173 -22.84 -9.00 21.39
CA PHE A 173 -21.44 -8.95 21.01
C PHE A 173 -21.16 -7.81 20.03
N GLY A 174 -22.06 -7.55 19.09
CA GLY A 174 -21.95 -6.46 18.12
C GLY A 174 -21.89 -5.09 18.79
N MET A 175 -22.77 -4.82 19.78
CA MET A 175 -22.71 -3.57 20.55
C MET A 175 -21.41 -3.43 21.35
N PHE A 176 -20.92 -4.53 21.95
CA PHE A 176 -19.63 -4.54 22.65
C PHE A 176 -18.47 -4.20 21.71
N PHE A 177 -18.35 -4.91 20.58
CA PHE A 177 -17.29 -4.65 19.60
C PHE A 177 -17.40 -3.27 18.99
N LEU A 178 -18.61 -2.78 18.70
CA LEU A 178 -18.82 -1.42 18.21
C LEU A 178 -18.31 -0.38 19.21
N GLY A 179 -18.64 -0.52 20.48
CA GLY A 179 -18.15 0.35 21.54
C GLY A 179 -16.62 0.33 21.66
N ALA A 180 -16.02 -0.86 21.66
CA ALA A 180 -14.57 -1.04 21.72
C ALA A 180 -13.85 -0.40 20.51
N VAL A 181 -14.36 -0.66 19.29
CA VAL A 181 -13.81 -0.12 18.04
C VAL A 181 -13.92 1.40 18.02
N LEU A 182 -15.05 1.98 18.40
CA LEU A 182 -15.23 3.44 18.47
C LEU A 182 -14.30 4.08 19.51
N CYS A 183 -14.20 3.50 20.71
CA CYS A 183 -13.33 3.99 21.78
C CYS A 183 -11.86 4.01 21.34
N LEU A 184 -11.37 2.90 20.79
CA LEU A 184 -10.00 2.80 20.30
C LEU A 184 -9.76 3.74 19.13
N SER A 185 -10.74 3.87 18.22
CA SER A 185 -10.67 4.78 17.08
C SER A 185 -10.44 6.22 17.50
N PHE A 186 -11.25 6.73 18.42
CA PHE A 186 -11.12 8.09 18.90
C PHE A 186 -9.80 8.32 19.63
N SER A 187 -9.33 7.34 20.41
CA SER A 187 -8.05 7.44 21.11
C SER A 187 -6.86 7.59 20.15
N TRP A 188 -6.66 6.64 19.21
CA TRP A 188 -5.49 6.70 18.32
C TRP A 188 -5.57 7.90 17.36
N LEU A 189 -6.78 8.30 16.94
CA LEU A 189 -6.98 9.50 16.13
C LEU A 189 -6.60 10.76 16.91
N PHE A 190 -7.05 10.90 18.15
CA PHE A 190 -6.68 12.01 19.03
C PHE A 190 -5.16 12.11 19.18
N HIS A 191 -4.49 11.02 19.57
CA HIS A 191 -3.03 11.01 19.70
C HIS A 191 -2.32 11.30 18.36
N THR A 192 -2.90 10.94 17.22
CA THR A 192 -2.34 11.27 15.90
C THR A 192 -2.45 12.76 15.61
N VAL A 193 -3.62 13.37 15.82
CA VAL A 193 -3.88 14.79 15.52
C VAL A 193 -3.56 15.74 16.68
N TYR A 194 -3.07 15.22 17.81
CA TYR A 194 -2.75 15.99 19.00
C TYR A 194 -1.81 17.15 18.70
N CYS A 195 -0.85 16.99 17.78
CA CYS A 195 0.09 18.05 17.38
C CYS A 195 -0.44 19.01 16.30
N HIS A 196 -1.69 18.89 15.85
CA HIS A 196 -2.20 19.64 14.70
C HIS A 196 -2.40 21.14 15.00
N SER A 197 -3.28 21.44 15.94
CA SER A 197 -3.58 22.79 16.41
C SER A 197 -4.36 22.72 17.70
N GLU A 198 -4.28 23.78 18.52
CA GLU A 198 -5.01 23.85 19.80
C GLU A 198 -6.52 23.63 19.64
N LYS A 199 -7.13 24.19 18.58
CA LYS A 199 -8.57 24.01 18.29
C LYS A 199 -8.93 22.56 17.99
N VAL A 200 -8.09 21.86 17.21
CA VAL A 200 -8.31 20.46 16.86
C VAL A 200 -8.09 19.59 18.09
N SER A 201 -6.98 19.79 18.82
CA SER A 201 -6.70 19.09 20.07
C SER A 201 -7.86 19.24 21.08
N ARG A 202 -8.35 20.46 21.31
CA ARG A 202 -9.51 20.74 22.20
C ARG A 202 -10.85 20.19 21.71
N THR A 203 -11.00 19.90 20.42
CA THR A 203 -12.24 19.34 19.87
C THR A 203 -12.22 17.82 19.97
N PHE A 204 -11.08 17.20 19.72
CA PHE A 204 -10.89 15.75 19.83
C PHE A 204 -10.68 15.27 21.27
N SER A 205 -10.37 16.17 22.21
CA SER A 205 -10.26 15.85 23.64
C SER A 205 -11.60 15.86 24.40
N LYS A 206 -12.72 16.15 23.72
CA LYS A 206 -14.07 16.16 24.32
C LYS A 206 -14.79 14.85 24.03
#